data_AF-A0A7Y3KT07-F1
#
_entry.id   AF-A0A7Y3KT07-F1
#
_cell.length_a   1.000
_cell.length_b   1.000
_cell.length_c   1.000
_cell.angle_alpha   90.00
_cell.angle_beta   90.00
_cell.angle_gamma   90.00
#
_symmetry.space_group_name_H-M   'P 1'
#
loop_
_entity.id
_entity.type
_entity.pdbx_description
1 polymer ?
#
loop_
_entity_poly.entity_id
_entity_poly.type
_entity_poly.pdbx_seq_one_letter_code
_entity_poly.pdbx_strand_id
1 'polypeptide(L)'
;MLEREPYLVVRAEIFEEAPSSRGLDALADRLHVAFEEYLALIVEYSGNELGTDPPEDPAAFSFFVADALRVSESIKQRLLELTETEIRLRAEIDVLERLLPQLRRVVERRRAEIELRRARGEDIFHRTAPDPLLGTYFSLN
;
A
#
# COMPACT_ATOMS: atom_id res chain seq x y z
N MET A 1 36.13 28.24 -13.07
CA MET A 1 35.77 27.00 -12.37
C MET A 1 34.37 27.23 -11.82
N LEU A 2 33.33 26.67 -12.45
CA LEU A 2 31.95 26.85 -11.99
C LEU A 2 31.74 25.88 -10.82
N GLU A 3 31.73 26.40 -9.59
CA GLU A 3 31.22 25.67 -8.43
C GLU A 3 29.74 25.35 -8.71
N ARG A 4 29.45 24.05 -8.84
CA ARG A 4 28.07 23.55 -8.81
C ARG A 4 27.77 23.25 -7.36
N GLU A 5 26.97 24.09 -6.73
CA GLU A 5 26.42 23.79 -5.40
C GLU A 5 25.71 22.42 -5.47
N PRO A 6 25.81 21.54 -4.43
CA PRO A 6 25.37 20.15 -4.49
C PRO A 6 23.85 19.99 -4.36
N TYR A 7 23.07 20.95 -4.88
CA TYR A 7 21.62 20.97 -4.81
C TYR A 7 20.99 21.56 -6.07
N LEU A 8 19.75 21.17 -6.32
CA LEU A 8 18.90 21.72 -7.36
C LEU A 8 17.94 22.74 -6.75
N VAL A 9 17.89 23.94 -7.33
CA VAL A 9 16.90 24.96 -6.98
C VAL A 9 15.75 24.88 -7.96
N VAL A 10 14.53 24.73 -7.45
CA VAL A 10 13.30 24.66 -8.26
C VAL A 10 12.29 25.71 -7.81
N ARG A 11 11.41 26.11 -8.72
CA ARG A 11 10.22 26.91 -8.39
C ARG A 11 9.05 25.95 -8.26
N ALA A 12 8.34 26.01 -7.15
CA ALA A 12 7.13 25.24 -6.90
C ALA A 12 5.93 26.18 -6.75
N GLU A 13 4.76 25.70 -7.12
CA GLU A 13 3.47 26.34 -6.87
C GLU A 13 2.67 25.41 -5.96
N ILE A 14 1.93 25.99 -5.01
CA ILE A 14 1.03 25.22 -4.15
C ILE A 14 -0.19 24.89 -5.00
N PHE A 15 -0.51 23.61 -5.12
CA PHE A 15 -1.70 23.15 -5.79
C PHE A 15 -2.84 23.01 -4.77
N GLU A 16 -3.95 23.71 -5.00
CA GLU A 16 -5.15 23.57 -4.17
C GLU A 16 -5.94 22.34 -4.63
N GLU A 17 -6.44 21.55 -3.67
CA GLU A 17 -7.32 20.42 -3.96
C GLU A 17 -8.61 20.93 -4.63
N ALA A 18 -9.05 20.24 -5.68
CA ALA A 18 -10.33 20.55 -6.29
C ALA A 18 -11.49 20.40 -5.27
N PRO A 19 -12.56 21.19 -5.38
CA PRO A 19 -13.68 21.09 -4.46
C PRO A 19 -14.27 19.68 -4.45
N SER A 20 -14.52 19.16 -3.25
CA SER A 20 -15.07 17.83 -3.01
C SER A 20 -16.38 17.60 -3.75
N SER A 21 -16.47 16.49 -4.49
CA SER A 21 -17.71 16.02 -5.08
C SER A 21 -18.63 15.37 -4.03
N ARG A 22 -19.91 15.15 -4.37
CA ARG A 22 -20.82 14.39 -3.49
C ARG A 22 -20.47 12.91 -3.53
N GLY A 23 -20.45 12.25 -2.38
CA GLY A 23 -20.28 10.78 -2.28
C GLY A 23 -18.87 10.30 -1.99
N LEU A 24 -17.97 11.18 -1.54
CA LEU A 24 -16.62 10.79 -1.11
C LEU A 24 -16.64 9.80 0.05
N ASP A 25 -17.56 9.96 1.00
CA ASP A 25 -17.67 9.06 2.16
C ASP A 25 -17.86 7.60 1.74
N ALA A 26 -18.74 7.35 0.76
CA ALA A 26 -18.97 5.99 0.27
C ALA A 26 -17.74 5.40 -0.45
N LEU A 27 -16.92 6.24 -1.10
CA LEU A 27 -15.66 5.81 -1.69
C LEU A 27 -14.59 5.56 -0.62
N ALA A 28 -14.52 6.44 0.38
CA ALA A 28 -13.62 6.29 1.52
C ALA A 28 -13.93 5.01 2.31
N ASP A 29 -15.20 4.74 2.61
CA ASP A 29 -15.65 3.51 3.27
C ASP A 29 -15.24 2.26 2.49
N ARG A 30 -15.46 2.28 1.16
CA ARG A 30 -15.08 1.16 0.29
C ARG A 30 -13.56 0.97 0.28
N LEU A 31 -12.80 2.06 0.21
CA LEU A 31 -11.35 2.02 0.27
C LEU A 31 -10.88 1.47 1.62
N HIS A 32 -11.52 1.89 2.72
CA HIS A 32 -11.21 1.44 4.07
C HIS A 32 -11.32 -0.07 4.20
N VAL A 33 -12.43 -0.66 3.74
CA VAL A 33 -12.64 -2.12 3.76
C VAL A 33 -11.55 -2.85 2.96
N ALA A 34 -11.23 -2.37 1.76
CA ALA A 34 -10.20 -2.99 0.93
C ALA A 34 -8.79 -2.86 1.54
N PHE A 35 -8.53 -1.72 2.19
CA PHE A 35 -7.25 -1.42 2.81
C PHE A 35 -7.03 -2.20 4.11
N GLU A 36 -8.06 -2.38 4.95
CA GLU A 36 -8.00 -3.26 6.12
C GLU A 36 -7.68 -4.69 5.73
N GLU A 37 -8.31 -5.20 4.67
CA GLU A 37 -7.99 -6.54 4.17
C GLU A 37 -6.54 -6.64 3.70
N TYR A 38 -6.06 -5.61 2.97
CA TYR A 38 -4.67 -5.53 2.54
C TYR A 38 -3.71 -5.59 3.73
N LEU A 39 -3.95 -4.77 4.77
CA LEU A 39 -3.13 -4.78 5.99
C LEU A 39 -3.14 -6.14 6.66
N ALA A 40 -4.31 -6.76 6.83
CA ALA A 40 -4.45 -8.08 7.44
C ALA A 40 -3.61 -9.14 6.71
N LEU A 41 -3.65 -9.14 5.37
CA LEU A 41 -2.86 -10.06 4.56
C LEU A 41 -1.35 -9.78 4.65
N ILE A 42 -0.93 -8.50 4.75
CA ILE A 42 0.47 -8.15 4.96
C ILE A 42 0.95 -8.57 6.35
N VAL A 43 0.13 -8.41 7.39
CA VAL A 43 0.45 -8.87 8.75
C VAL A 43 0.55 -10.39 8.77
N GLU A 44 -0.40 -11.11 8.17
CA GLU A 44 -0.36 -12.57 8.09
C GLU A 44 0.89 -13.05 7.34
N TYR A 45 1.22 -12.41 6.22
CA TYR A 45 2.41 -12.77 5.46
C TYR A 45 3.68 -12.45 6.25
N SER A 46 3.82 -11.25 6.80
CA SER A 46 5.09 -10.79 7.39
C SER A 46 5.31 -11.22 8.84
N GLY A 47 4.24 -11.54 9.55
CA GLY A 47 4.25 -11.78 11.00
C GLY A 47 4.51 -10.53 11.85
N ASN A 48 4.52 -9.34 11.23
CA ASN A 48 4.71 -8.06 11.92
C ASN A 48 3.41 -7.27 11.90
N GLU A 49 3.03 -6.74 13.07
CA GLU A 49 1.93 -5.79 13.15
C GLU A 49 2.30 -4.48 12.46
N LEU A 50 1.34 -3.93 11.73
CA LEU A 50 1.42 -2.57 11.20
C LEU A 50 0.57 -1.70 12.11
N GLY A 51 1.21 -0.80 12.87
CA GLY A 51 0.49 0.24 13.59
C GLY A 51 -0.03 1.26 12.58
N THR A 52 -1.34 1.31 12.37
CA THR A 52 -1.98 2.26 11.47
C THR A 52 -3.09 3.00 12.20
N ASP A 53 -3.09 4.32 12.09
CA ASP A 53 -4.15 5.19 12.58
C ASP A 53 -4.66 6.01 11.38
N PRO A 54 -5.62 5.46 10.60
CA PRO A 54 -6.08 6.09 9.37
C PRO A 54 -6.88 7.37 9.68
N PRO A 55 -6.63 8.48 8.97
CA PRO A 55 -7.43 9.70 9.10
C PRO A 55 -8.90 9.49 8.70
N GLU A 56 -9.82 10.24 9.33
CA GLU A 56 -11.26 10.23 8.98
C GLU A 56 -11.57 11.03 7.71
N ASP A 57 -10.81 12.10 7.45
CA ASP A 57 -11.01 12.94 6.27
C ASP A 57 -10.67 12.17 4.98
N PRO A 58 -11.57 12.07 3.98
CA PRO A 58 -11.34 11.28 2.78
C PRO A 58 -10.09 11.68 1.98
N ALA A 59 -9.75 12.98 1.95
CA ALA A 59 -8.56 13.44 1.24
C ALA A 59 -7.29 13.01 1.97
N ALA A 60 -7.22 13.24 3.28
CA ALA A 60 -6.11 12.77 4.11
C ALA A 60 -5.97 11.23 4.08
N PHE A 61 -7.10 10.51 4.12
CA PHE A 61 -7.12 9.05 4.04
C PHE A 61 -6.54 8.53 2.73
N SER A 62 -6.88 9.15 1.60
CA SER A 62 -6.31 8.76 0.30
C SER A 62 -4.77 8.85 0.28
N PHE A 63 -4.20 9.98 0.72
CA PHE A 63 -2.74 10.12 0.82
C PHE A 63 -2.10 9.14 1.80
N PHE A 64 -2.78 8.86 2.93
CA PHE A 64 -2.34 7.86 3.89
C PHE A 64 -2.25 6.46 3.27
N VAL A 65 -3.29 6.05 2.53
CA VAL A 65 -3.31 4.76 1.83
C VAL A 65 -2.24 4.71 0.75
N ALA A 66 -2.13 5.74 -0.10
CA ALA A 66 -1.12 5.81 -1.15
C ALA A 66 0.31 5.63 -0.62
N ASP A 67 0.62 6.19 0.55
CA ASP A 67 1.92 6.01 1.20
C ASP A 67 2.10 4.59 1.78
N ALA A 68 1.07 4.06 2.45
CA ALA A 68 1.10 2.75 3.08
C ALA A 68 1.19 1.58 2.09
N LEU A 69 0.71 1.77 0.85
CA LEU A 69 0.77 0.76 -0.20
C LEU A 69 2.22 0.41 -0.58
N ARG A 70 2.57 -0.88 -0.50
CA ARG A 70 3.87 -1.43 -0.94
C ARG A 70 3.92 -1.68 -2.45
N VAL A 71 3.64 -0.64 -3.22
CA VAL A 71 3.60 -0.64 -4.71
C VAL A 71 4.77 0.15 -5.28
N SER A 72 5.09 -0.07 -6.56
CA SER A 72 6.23 0.59 -7.21
C SER A 72 6.16 2.11 -7.12
N GLU A 73 7.33 2.76 -7.13
CA GLU A 73 7.44 4.23 -7.15
C GLU A 73 6.64 4.87 -8.29
N SER A 74 6.55 4.20 -9.44
CA SER A 74 5.72 4.66 -10.56
C SER A 74 4.22 4.71 -10.24
N ILE A 75 3.72 3.77 -9.44
CA ILE A 75 2.32 3.76 -8.99
C ILE A 75 2.12 4.84 -7.93
N LYS A 76 3.04 4.95 -6.95
CA LYS A 76 3.01 6.02 -5.95
C LYS A 76 3.00 7.41 -6.59
N GLN A 77 3.90 7.65 -7.55
CA GLN A 77 3.97 8.89 -8.31
C GLN A 77 2.67 9.15 -9.08
N ARG A 78 2.11 8.13 -9.73
CA ARG A 78 0.83 8.27 -10.44
C ARG A 78 -0.32 8.66 -9.50
N LEU A 79 -0.37 8.10 -8.29
CA LEU A 79 -1.39 8.46 -7.30
C LEU A 79 -1.20 9.89 -6.78
N LEU A 80 0.06 10.31 -6.57
CA LEU A 80 0.41 11.66 -6.12
C LEU A 80 0.03 12.74 -7.14
N GLU A 81 0.11 12.42 -8.44
CA GLU A 81 -0.27 13.33 -9.52
C GLU A 81 -1.78 13.54 -9.67
N LEU A 82 -2.62 12.72 -8.99
CA LEU A 82 -4.07 12.89 -9.01
C LEU A 82 -4.47 14.01 -8.05
N THR A 83 -4.95 15.12 -8.60
CA THR A 83 -5.27 16.36 -7.87
C THR A 83 -6.70 16.43 -7.34
N GLU A 84 -7.53 15.42 -7.65
CA GLU A 84 -8.90 15.31 -7.19
C GLU A 84 -9.05 14.08 -6.29
N THR A 85 -9.51 14.30 -5.06
CA THR A 85 -9.73 13.24 -4.05
C THR A 85 -10.60 12.10 -4.59
N GLU A 86 -11.70 12.39 -5.31
CA GLU A 86 -12.55 11.33 -5.87
C GLU A 86 -11.78 10.43 -6.84
N ILE A 87 -11.00 11.03 -7.75
CA ILE A 87 -10.23 10.30 -8.75
C ILE A 87 -9.15 9.47 -8.06
N ARG A 88 -8.49 10.04 -7.04
CA ARG A 88 -7.46 9.36 -6.25
C ARG A 88 -8.01 8.17 -5.48
N LEU A 89 -9.12 8.32 -4.75
CA LEU A 89 -9.79 7.22 -4.04
C LEU A 89 -10.19 6.08 -5.00
N ARG A 90 -10.74 6.41 -6.17
CA ARG A 90 -11.09 5.40 -7.18
C ARG A 90 -9.86 4.65 -7.70
N ALA A 91 -8.78 5.39 -7.98
CA ALA A 91 -7.53 4.79 -8.45
C ALA A 91 -6.90 3.88 -7.38
N GLU A 92 -6.96 4.25 -6.11
CA GLU A 92 -6.48 3.43 -4.99
C GLU A 92 -7.31 2.15 -4.82
N ILE A 93 -8.64 2.24 -4.92
CA ILE A 93 -9.53 1.08 -4.95
C ILE A 93 -9.14 0.15 -6.10
N ASP A 94 -8.97 0.68 -7.32
CA ASP A 94 -8.58 -0.11 -8.49
C ASP A 94 -7.22 -0.80 -8.31
N VAL A 95 -6.26 -0.13 -7.65
CA VAL A 95 -4.96 -0.70 -7.30
C VAL A 95 -5.14 -1.86 -6.32
N LEU A 96 -5.90 -1.67 -5.23
CA LEU A 96 -6.16 -2.70 -4.23
C LEU A 96 -6.91 -3.89 -4.81
N GLU A 97 -7.91 -3.68 -5.66
CA GLU A 97 -8.67 -4.75 -6.31
C GLU A 97 -7.78 -5.66 -7.18
N ARG A 98 -6.71 -5.10 -7.76
CA ARG A 98 -5.71 -5.88 -8.52
C ARG A 98 -4.68 -6.57 -7.62
N LEU A 99 -4.33 -5.94 -6.50
CA LEU A 99 -3.33 -6.47 -5.55
C LEU A 99 -3.88 -7.60 -4.69
N LEU A 100 -5.07 -7.44 -4.13
CA LEU A 100 -5.65 -8.36 -3.14
C LEU A 100 -5.71 -9.81 -3.64
N PRO A 101 -6.17 -10.13 -4.86
CA PRO A 101 -6.18 -11.51 -5.35
C PRO A 101 -4.77 -12.13 -5.43
N GLN A 102 -3.76 -11.33 -5.77
CA GLN A 102 -2.38 -11.78 -5.86
C GLN A 102 -1.81 -12.05 -4.47
N LEU A 103 -2.06 -11.12 -3.53
CA LEU A 103 -1.61 -11.22 -2.15
C LEU A 103 -2.24 -12.41 -1.43
N ARG A 104 -3.56 -12.64 -1.60
CA ARG A 104 -4.25 -13.83 -1.09
C ARG A 104 -3.57 -15.11 -1.56
N ARG A 105 -3.22 -15.23 -2.86
CA ARG A 105 -2.52 -16.42 -3.39
C ARG A 105 -1.12 -16.61 -2.80
N VAL A 106 -0.44 -15.53 -2.44
CA VAL A 106 0.88 -15.60 -1.80
C VAL A 106 0.74 -16.07 -0.35
N VAL A 107 -0.22 -15.49 0.40
CA VAL A 107 -0.53 -15.88 1.78
C VAL A 107 -0.96 -17.34 1.87
N GLU A 108 -1.89 -17.78 1.03
CA GLU A 108 -2.37 -19.17 1.03
C GLU A 108 -1.26 -20.17 0.72
N ARG A 109 -0.35 -19.87 -0.22
CA ARG A 109 0.82 -20.72 -0.48
C ARG A 109 1.74 -20.81 0.73
N ARG A 110 2.00 -19.69 1.39
CA ARG A 110 2.84 -19.66 2.61
C ARG A 110 2.20 -20.47 3.73
N ARG A 111 0.88 -20.34 3.92
CA ARG A 111 0.11 -21.11 4.92
C ARG A 111 0.23 -22.62 4.65
N ALA A 112 0.02 -23.05 3.41
CA ALA A 112 0.16 -24.44 3.01
C ALA A 112 1.59 -24.97 3.21
N GLU A 113 2.62 -24.16 2.91
CA GLU A 113 4.01 -24.54 3.15
C GLU A 113 4.30 -24.75 4.65
N ILE A 114 3.85 -23.83 5.50
CA ILE A 114 3.99 -23.94 6.96
C ILE A 114 3.31 -25.21 7.48
N GLU A 115 2.10 -25.52 7.00
CA GLU A 115 1.36 -26.72 7.38
C GLU A 115 2.09 -28.01 6.96
N LEU A 116 2.62 -28.07 5.73
CA LEU A 116 3.39 -29.21 5.25
C LEU A 116 4.65 -29.43 6.09
N ARG A 117 5.39 -28.36 6.43
CA ARG A 117 6.59 -28.45 7.28
C ARG A 117 6.25 -28.95 8.68
N ARG A 118 5.14 -28.47 9.24
CA ARG A 118 4.60 -28.97 10.52
C ARG A 118 4.25 -30.46 10.45
N ALA A 119 3.60 -30.92 9.38
CA ALA A 119 3.26 -32.33 9.18
C ALA A 119 4.50 -33.23 9.05
N ARG A 120 5.61 -32.70 8.51
CA ARG A 120 6.91 -33.38 8.43
C ARG A 120 7.69 -33.40 9.75
N GLY A 121 7.18 -32.76 10.81
CA GLY A 121 7.87 -32.67 12.10
C GLY A 121 9.09 -31.75 12.08
N GLU A 122 9.20 -30.85 11.10
CA GLU A 122 10.25 -29.83 11.07
C GLU A 122 9.94 -28.77 12.14
N ASP A 123 10.96 -28.38 12.92
CA ASP A 123 10.81 -27.40 13.98
C ASP A 123 10.44 -26.02 13.40
N ILE A 124 9.19 -25.62 13.60
CA ILE A 124 8.58 -24.40 13.03
C ILE A 124 8.95 -23.15 13.84
N PHE A 125 9.58 -23.33 15.00
CA PHE A 125 9.83 -22.26 15.98
C PHE A 125 11.07 -21.41 15.69
N HIS A 126 11.85 -21.75 14.67
CA HIS A 126 12.81 -20.79 14.13
C HIS A 126 12.05 -19.78 13.31
N ARG A 127 11.72 -18.65 13.96
CA ARG A 127 11.23 -17.41 13.37
C ARG A 127 12.16 -17.10 12.19
N THR A 128 11.78 -17.53 10.99
CA THR A 128 12.52 -17.24 9.77
C THR A 128 12.64 -15.73 9.72
N ALA A 129 13.87 -15.23 9.56
CA ALA A 129 14.15 -13.81 9.42
C ALA A 129 13.10 -13.16 8.49
N PRO A 130 12.64 -11.93 8.78
CA PRO A 130 11.61 -11.27 7.97
C PRO A 130 11.99 -11.38 6.50
N ASP A 131 11.09 -11.99 5.73
CA ASP A 131 11.32 -12.28 4.32
C ASP A 131 11.64 -10.97 3.58
N PRO A 132 12.84 -10.82 2.98
CA PRO A 132 13.24 -9.59 2.29
C PRO A 132 12.35 -9.26 1.09
N LEU A 133 11.47 -10.16 0.66
CA LEU A 133 10.47 -9.90 -0.38
C LEU A 133 9.52 -8.73 -0.05
N LEU A 134 9.43 -8.32 1.21
CA LEU A 134 8.73 -7.08 1.60
C LEU A 134 9.40 -5.80 1.07
N GLY A 135 10.65 -5.86 0.63
CA GLY A 135 11.38 -4.75 0.00
C GLY A 135 11.18 -4.67 -1.51
N THR A 136 10.56 -5.68 -2.14
CA THR A 136 10.34 -5.71 -3.58
C THR A 136 8.87 -5.42 -3.83
N TYR A 137 8.61 -4.18 -4.24
CA TYR A 137 7.34 -3.66 -4.74
C TYR A 137 6.44 -4.73 -5.39
N PHE A 138 5.17 -4.80 -5.01
CA PHE A 138 4.20 -5.55 -5.82
C PHE A 138 4.12 -4.90 -7.20
N SER A 139 4.81 -5.49 -8.19
CA SER A 139 4.71 -5.06 -9.57
C SER A 139 3.34 -5.44 -10.10
N LEU A 140 2.50 -4.42 -10.34
CA LEU A 140 1.33 -4.58 -11.19
C LEU A 140 1.84 -4.71 -12.64
N ASN A 141 1.83 -5.93 -13.17
CA ASN A 141 2.07 -6.18 -14.60
C ASN A 141 0.95 -5.58 -15.45
#